data_AF-A0A3P9NRV5-F1
#
_entry.id   AF-A0A3P9NRV5-F1
#
_cell.length_a   1.000
_cell.length_b   1.000
_cell.length_c   1.000
_cell.angle_alpha   90.00
_cell.angle_beta   90.00
_cell.angle_gamma   90.00
#
_symmetry.space_group_name_H-M   'P 1'
#
loop_
_entity.id
_entity.type
_entity.pdbx_description
1 polymer ?
#
loop_
_entity_poly.entity_id
_entity_poly.type
_entity_poly.pdbx_seq_one_letter_code
_entity_poly.pdbx_strand_id
1 'polypeptide(L)'
;MLFVDGMNGVIHHPETLQWLYTLTGSVSRLLVKTALKLLIVFVEYAESNSPLLISAVTTVDAKRGVKSWTNLMDVLDEKNGADTELLVFTMTLINKVPTRQRPEPSETRTIRDQNHQRPGPSET
;
A
#
# COMPACT_ATOMS: atom_id res chain seq x y z
N MET A 1 -1.64 -14.93 -9.50
CA MET A 1 -1.91 -14.02 -10.63
C MET A 1 -0.78 -14.15 -11.63
N LEU A 2 -0.90 -15.05 -12.60
CA LEU A 2 0.14 -15.29 -13.61
C LEU A 2 -0.30 -14.93 -15.03
N PHE A 3 -1.47 -14.29 -15.18
CA PHE A 3 -1.99 -13.81 -16.45
C PHE A 3 -2.35 -12.32 -16.31
N VAL A 4 -1.98 -11.51 -17.30
CA VAL A 4 -2.19 -10.05 -17.32
C VAL A 4 -3.68 -9.70 -17.12
N ASP A 5 -4.58 -10.45 -17.74
CA ASP A 5 -6.03 -10.24 -17.61
C ASP A 5 -6.55 -10.52 -16.19
N GLY A 6 -6.00 -11.53 -15.52
CA GLY A 6 -6.36 -11.85 -14.13
C GLY A 6 -5.92 -10.78 -13.14
N MET A 7 -4.78 -10.12 -13.39
CA MET A 7 -4.31 -9.00 -12.58
C MET A 7 -5.19 -7.76 -12.82
N ASN A 8 -5.53 -7.47 -14.07
CA ASN A 8 -6.43 -6.38 -14.42
C ASN A 8 -7.79 -6.52 -13.72
N GLY A 9 -8.34 -7.74 -13.64
CA GLY A 9 -9.57 -7.99 -12.89
C GLY A 9 -9.46 -7.53 -11.43
N VAL A 10 -8.37 -7.87 -10.74
CA VAL A 10 -8.21 -7.49 -9.32
C VAL A 10 -7.96 -5.99 -9.14
N ILE A 11 -7.25 -5.34 -10.06
CA ILE A 11 -7.02 -3.88 -10.04
C ILE A 11 -8.35 -3.11 -10.10
N HIS A 12 -9.30 -3.57 -10.91
CA HIS A 12 -10.59 -2.88 -11.13
C HIS A 12 -11.67 -3.23 -10.10
N HIS A 13 -11.41 -4.17 -9.17
CA HIS A 13 -12.38 -4.64 -8.18
C HIS A 13 -11.84 -4.49 -6.75
N PRO A 14 -12.01 -3.31 -6.11
CA PRO A 14 -11.51 -3.03 -4.76
C PRO A 14 -11.96 -4.03 -3.70
N GLU A 15 -13.14 -4.63 -3.86
CA GLU A 15 -13.70 -5.66 -2.97
C GLU A 15 -12.79 -6.88 -2.89
N THR A 16 -12.09 -7.22 -3.98
CA THR A 16 -11.13 -8.34 -4.00
C THR A 16 -9.95 -8.05 -3.09
N LEU A 17 -9.41 -6.82 -3.12
CA LEU A 17 -8.32 -6.42 -2.23
C LEU A 17 -8.77 -6.33 -0.78
N GLN A 18 -9.98 -5.81 -0.53
CA GLN A 18 -10.58 -5.79 0.82
C GLN A 18 -10.74 -7.22 1.37
N TRP A 19 -11.18 -8.15 0.53
CA TRP A 19 -11.32 -9.55 0.89
C TRP A 19 -9.97 -10.22 1.17
N LEU A 20 -8.98 -10.04 0.28
CA LEU A 20 -7.61 -10.54 0.50
C LEU A 20 -7.01 -9.98 1.80
N TYR A 21 -7.19 -8.69 2.08
CA TYR A 21 -6.75 -8.11 3.34
C TYR A 21 -7.49 -8.71 4.55
N THR A 22 -8.80 -8.92 4.45
CA THR A 22 -9.58 -9.57 5.53
C THR A 22 -9.05 -10.98 5.83
N LEU A 23 -8.67 -11.74 4.80
CA LEU A 23 -8.10 -13.09 4.97
C LEU A 23 -6.76 -13.12 5.72
N THR A 24 -6.03 -11.99 5.80
CA THR A 24 -4.79 -11.92 6.58
C THR A 24 -5.03 -12.01 8.09
N GLY A 25 -6.25 -11.73 8.56
CA GLY A 25 -6.67 -11.92 9.96
C GLY A 25 -7.35 -13.27 10.22
N SER A 26 -7.21 -14.26 9.31
CA SER A 26 -7.83 -15.57 9.45
C SER A 26 -7.13 -16.44 10.50
N VAL A 27 -7.89 -17.30 11.18
CA VAL A 27 -7.35 -18.36 12.05
C VAL A 27 -6.57 -19.43 11.29
N SER A 28 -6.76 -19.54 9.97
CA SER A 28 -6.07 -20.52 9.14
C SER A 28 -4.76 -19.96 8.56
N ARG A 29 -3.62 -20.47 9.06
CA ARG A 29 -2.27 -20.09 8.58
C ARG A 29 -2.11 -20.22 7.06
N LEU A 30 -2.73 -21.23 6.45
CA LEU A 30 -2.68 -21.43 4.99
C LEU A 30 -3.38 -20.30 4.25
N LEU A 31 -4.53 -19.83 4.75
CA LEU A 31 -5.25 -18.70 4.16
C LEU A 31 -4.46 -17.40 4.32
N VAL A 32 -3.91 -17.15 5.51
CA VAL A 32 -3.05 -15.99 5.77
C VAL A 32 -1.85 -15.99 4.82
N LYS A 33 -1.14 -17.11 4.72
CA LYS A 33 0.02 -17.26 3.81
C LYS A 33 -0.34 -16.98 2.35
N THR A 34 -1.45 -17.56 1.89
CA THR A 34 -1.89 -17.41 0.50
C THR A 34 -2.29 -15.97 0.21
N ALA A 35 -3.03 -15.33 1.12
CA ALA A 35 -3.41 -13.93 1.00
C ALA A 35 -2.18 -13.02 0.97
N LEU A 36 -1.22 -13.19 1.88
CA LEU A 36 0.02 -12.42 1.91
C LEU A 36 0.81 -12.56 0.61
N LYS A 37 0.98 -13.79 0.10
CA LYS A 37 1.68 -14.02 -1.19
C LYS A 37 0.97 -13.32 -2.35
N LEU A 38 -0.37 -13.37 -2.41
CA LEU A 38 -1.14 -12.69 -3.45
C LEU A 38 -1.05 -11.18 -3.36
N LEU A 39 -1.11 -10.63 -2.14
CA LEU A 39 -0.97 -9.19 -1.90
C LEU A 39 0.44 -8.69 -2.26
N ILE A 40 1.49 -9.48 -1.97
CA ILE A 40 2.87 -9.17 -2.38
C ILE A 40 2.97 -9.14 -3.91
N VAL A 41 2.52 -10.20 -4.60
CA VAL A 41 2.52 -10.24 -6.07
C VAL A 41 1.72 -9.08 -6.66
N PHE A 42 0.62 -8.68 -6.02
CA PHE A 42 -0.18 -7.54 -6.44
C PHE A 42 0.58 -6.21 -6.35
N VAL A 43 1.23 -5.91 -5.22
CA VAL A 43 1.99 -4.64 -5.09
C VAL A 43 3.29 -4.64 -5.90
N GLU A 44 3.87 -5.80 -6.16
CA GLU A 44 5.05 -5.95 -7.03
C GLU A 44 4.74 -5.75 -8.50
N TYR A 45 3.50 -5.96 -8.90
CA TYR A 45 3.10 -5.89 -10.31
C TYR A 45 3.22 -4.48 -10.88
N ALA A 46 2.79 -3.45 -10.14
CA ALA A 46 2.86 -2.06 -10.56
C ALA A 46 2.89 -1.12 -9.34
N GLU A 47 3.66 -0.04 -9.40
CA GLU A 47 3.73 0.95 -8.30
C GLU A 47 2.35 1.53 -7.95
N SER A 48 1.49 1.72 -8.96
CA SER A 48 0.11 2.21 -8.82
C SER A 48 -0.81 1.27 -8.03
N ASN A 49 -0.42 0.02 -7.80
CA ASN A 49 -1.21 -0.93 -7.02
C ASN A 49 -1.11 -0.68 -5.51
N SER A 50 -0.01 -0.09 -5.05
CA SER A 50 0.21 0.20 -3.63
C SER A 50 -0.88 1.10 -3.00
N PRO A 51 -1.26 2.25 -3.58
CA PRO A 51 -2.35 3.05 -3.05
C PRO A 51 -3.71 2.33 -3.05
N LEU A 52 -3.94 1.39 -3.99
CA LEU A 52 -5.15 0.57 -4.00
C LEU A 52 -5.21 -0.37 -2.79
N LEU A 53 -4.09 -0.99 -2.43
CA LEU A 53 -3.98 -1.80 -1.21
C LEU A 53 -4.20 -0.95 0.05
N ILE A 54 -3.57 0.24 0.14
CA ILE A 54 -3.76 1.15 1.28
C ILE A 54 -5.23 1.53 1.46
N SER A 55 -5.93 1.83 0.35
CA SER A 55 -7.36 2.14 0.37
C SER A 55 -8.20 0.97 0.86
N ALA A 56 -7.91 -0.25 0.39
CA ALA A 56 -8.60 -1.46 0.83
C ALA A 56 -8.42 -1.74 2.32
N VAL A 57 -7.18 -1.64 2.83
CA VAL A 57 -6.85 -1.80 4.26
C VAL A 57 -7.63 -0.78 5.10
N THR A 58 -7.53 0.49 4.73
CA THR A 58 -8.20 1.59 5.43
C THR A 58 -9.71 1.38 5.47
N THR A 59 -10.30 0.97 4.35
CA THR A 59 -11.74 0.70 4.24
C THR A 59 -12.17 -0.43 5.15
N VAL A 60 -11.46 -1.56 5.17
CA VAL A 60 -11.81 -2.72 5.99
C VAL A 60 -11.70 -2.41 7.48
N ASP A 61 -10.60 -1.79 7.90
CA ASP A 61 -10.38 -1.51 9.32
C ASP A 61 -11.27 -0.37 9.84
N ALA A 62 -11.54 0.66 9.04
CA ALA A 62 -12.50 1.69 9.38
C ALA A 62 -13.90 1.11 9.58
N LYS A 63 -14.35 0.19 8.71
CA LYS A 63 -15.64 -0.52 8.87
C LYS A 63 -15.70 -1.35 10.15
N ARG A 64 -14.56 -1.86 10.63
CA ARG A 64 -14.44 -2.64 11.87
C ARG A 64 -14.23 -1.76 13.12
N GLY A 65 -13.99 -0.46 12.96
CA GLY A 65 -13.69 0.45 14.06
C GLY A 65 -12.30 0.23 14.69
N VAL A 66 -11.34 -0.33 13.94
CA VAL A 66 -9.96 -0.58 14.39
C VAL A 66 -8.97 0.30 13.63
N LYS A 67 -7.72 0.36 14.10
CA LYS A 67 -6.66 1.10 13.41
C LYS A 67 -6.31 0.39 12.10
N SER A 68 -5.95 1.16 11.07
CA SER A 68 -5.45 0.57 9.83
C SER A 68 -4.26 -0.33 10.08
N TRP A 69 -4.19 -1.43 9.34
CA TRP A 69 -3.14 -2.45 9.39
C TRP A 69 -3.22 -3.40 10.59
N THR A 70 -4.30 -3.38 11.38
CA THR A 70 -4.44 -4.22 12.58
C THR A 70 -4.18 -5.71 12.27
N ASN A 71 -4.76 -6.28 11.21
CA ASN A 71 -4.53 -7.69 10.89
C ASN A 71 -3.05 -8.04 10.66
N LEU A 72 -2.27 -7.15 10.01
CA LEU A 72 -0.86 -7.41 9.77
C LEU A 72 -0.03 -7.26 11.06
N MET A 73 -0.39 -6.30 11.91
CA MET A 73 0.26 -6.11 13.19
C MET A 73 0.01 -7.29 14.14
N ASP A 74 -1.19 -7.86 14.10
CA ASP A 74 -1.52 -9.06 14.88
C ASP A 74 -0.69 -10.27 14.44
N VAL A 75 -0.42 -10.44 13.13
CA VAL A 75 0.49 -11.48 12.62
C VAL A 75 1.92 -11.25 13.13
N LEU A 76 2.36 -10.00 13.26
CA LEU A 76 3.71 -9.67 13.77
C LEU A 76 3.85 -9.80 15.30
N ASP A 77 2.77 -9.62 16.05
CA ASP A 77 2.76 -9.74 17.52
C ASP A 77 2.63 -11.20 18.01
N GLU A 78 2.60 -12.17 17.11
CA GLU A 78 2.32 -13.58 17.43
C GLU A 78 3.44 -14.22 18.30
N LYS A 79 3.22 -14.24 19.62
CA LYS A 79 4.20 -14.64 20.67
C LYS A 79 4.55 -16.13 20.68
N ASN A 80 3.83 -16.97 19.95
CA ASN A 80 3.98 -18.43 19.97
C ASN A 80 5.03 -18.96 18.98
N GLY A 81 5.81 -18.09 18.33
CA GLY A 81 7.05 -18.47 17.62
C GLY A 81 6.89 -19.43 16.43
N ALA A 82 5.69 -19.57 15.86
CA ALA A 82 5.40 -20.75 15.05
C ALA A 82 5.52 -20.59 13.52
N ASP A 83 5.66 -19.38 12.97
CA ASP A 83 5.75 -19.25 11.51
C ASP A 83 6.55 -18.03 11.04
N THR A 84 7.88 -18.15 11.08
CA THR A 84 8.81 -17.19 10.51
C THR A 84 8.50 -16.88 9.04
N GLU A 85 7.92 -17.82 8.29
CA GLU A 85 7.51 -17.59 6.89
C GLU A 85 6.45 -16.48 6.82
N LEU A 86 5.44 -16.52 7.69
CA LEU A 86 4.39 -15.49 7.78
C LEU A 86 4.94 -14.14 8.22
N LEU A 87 5.87 -14.11 9.19
CA LEU A 87 6.52 -12.88 9.61
C LEU A 87 7.31 -12.25 8.46
N VAL A 88 8.07 -13.06 7.71
CA VAL A 88 8.84 -12.62 6.53
C VAL A 88 7.91 -12.07 5.46
N PHE A 89 6.81 -12.75 5.13
CA PHE A 89 5.86 -12.23 4.14
C PHE A 89 5.17 -10.95 4.60
N THR A 90 4.75 -10.88 5.85
CA THR A 90 4.09 -9.69 6.39
C THR A 90 5.04 -8.49 6.36
N MET A 91 6.28 -8.67 6.80
CA MET A 91 7.30 -7.61 6.76
C MET A 91 7.67 -7.23 5.31
N THR A 92 7.75 -8.21 4.40
CA THR A 92 8.00 -7.96 2.98
C THR A 92 6.90 -7.11 2.37
N LEU A 93 5.62 -7.41 2.66
CA LEU A 93 4.48 -6.64 2.17
C LEU A 93 4.53 -5.20 2.69
N ILE A 94 4.72 -5.01 4.00
CA ILE A 94 4.80 -3.67 4.61
C ILE A 94 5.92 -2.83 3.99
N ASN A 95 7.11 -3.42 3.79
CA ASN A 95 8.24 -2.72 3.20
C ASN A 95 8.04 -2.35 1.73
N LYS A 96 7.21 -3.12 1.00
CA LYS A 96 6.94 -2.88 -0.42
C LYS A 96 5.89 -1.82 -0.67
N VAL A 97 4.94 -1.62 0.26
CA VAL A 97 3.96 -0.53 0.17
C VAL A 97 4.71 0.79 0.40
N PRO A 98 4.95 1.62 -0.63
CA PRO A 98 5.80 2.79 -0.51
C PRO A 98 5.15 3.78 0.46
N THR A 99 5.83 4.10 1.56
CA THR A 99 5.46 5.22 2.45
C THR A 99 5.79 6.59 1.83
N ARG A 100 6.17 6.64 0.55
CA ARG A 100 6.64 7.85 -0.12
C ARG A 100 5.71 8.22 -1.27
N GLN A 101 4.78 9.13 -1.01
CA GLN A 101 4.43 10.12 -2.01
C GLN A 101 5.69 10.98 -2.20
N ARG A 102 6.57 10.60 -3.14
CA ARG A 102 7.52 11.59 -3.67
C ARG A 102 6.64 12.62 -4.40
N PRO A 103 6.64 13.90 -4.01
CA PRO A 103 5.91 14.90 -4.78
C PRO A 103 6.49 14.93 -6.19
N GLU A 104 5.62 14.83 -7.19
CA GLU A 104 5.98 14.98 -8.60
C GLU A 104 6.69 16.34 -8.81
N PRO A 105 7.80 16.41 -9.55
CA PRO A 105 8.60 17.63 -9.73
C PRO A 105 7.91 18.76 -10.54
N SER A 106 6.58 18.72 -10.71
CA SER A 106 5.79 19.74 -11.39
C SER A 106 5.47 20.97 -10.53
N GLU A 107 5.54 20.89 -9.20
CA GLU A 107 5.21 22.04 -8.32
C GLU A 107 6.41 22.97 -8.03
N THR A 108 7.64 22.52 -8.25
CA THR A 108 8.85 23.33 -7.96
C THR A 108 9.19 24.35 -9.04
N ARG A 109 8.56 24.28 -10.22
CA ARG A 109 8.86 25.19 -11.34
C ARG A 109 8.19 26.56 -11.19
N THR A 110 7.04 26.64 -10.53
CA THR A 110 6.27 27.89 -10.42
C THR A 110 6.95 28.94 -9.52
N ILE A 111 7.74 28.52 -8.52
CA ILE A 111 8.39 29.46 -7.59
C ILE A 111 9.63 30.11 -8.22
N ARG A 112 10.32 29.42 -9.14
CA ARG A 112 11.52 29.97 -9.79
C ARG A 112 11.17 31.03 -10.83
N ASP A 113 10.04 30.88 -11.51
CA ASP A 113 9.59 31.81 -12.55
C ASP A 113 8.95 33.09 -11.97
N GLN A 114 8.39 33.06 -10.76
CA GLN A 114 7.84 34.27 -10.12
C GLN A 114 8.90 35.23 -9.54
N ASN A 115 10.11 34.75 -9.25
CA ASN A 115 11.19 35.58 -8.69
C ASN A 115 12.02 36.33 -9.76
N HIS A 116 11.78 36.09 -11.05
CA HIS A 116 12.45 36.82 -12.15
C HIS A 116 11.65 38.04 -12.66
N GLN A 117 10.47 38.32 -12.10
CA GLN A 117 9.57 39.39 -12.56
C GLN A 117 9.44 40.58 -11.59
N ARG A 118 10.45 40.89 -10.77
CA ARG A 118 10.50 42.20 -10.07
C ARG A 118 11.26 43.22 -10.90
N PRO A 119 10.63 44.32 -11.38
CA PRO A 119 11.37 45.43 -11.96
C PRO A 119 12.20 46.13 -10.87
N GLY A 120 13.48 46.37 -11.15
CA GLY A 120 14.37 47.13 -10.27
C GLY A 120 13.93 48.59 -10.11
N PRO A 121 14.34 49.28 -9.03
CA PRO A 121 13.90 50.65 -8.76
C PRO A 121 14.42 51.61 -9.83
N SER A 122 13.57 52.53 -10.25
CA SER A 122 13.91 53.62 -11.17
C SER A 122 14.88 54.58 -10.48
N GLU A 123 16.10 54.70 -10.98
CA GLU A 123 17.06 55.69 -10.52
C GLU A 123 16.70 57.08 -11.07
N THR A 124 16.47 58.02 -10.16
CA THR A 124 16.43 59.49 -10.40
C THR A 124 17.80 60.10 -10.25
#